data_AF-A0A355BKK7-F1
#
_entry.id   AF-A0A355BKK7-F1
#
_cell.length_a   1.000
_cell.length_b   1.000
_cell.length_c   1.000
_cell.angle_alpha   90.00
_cell.angle_beta   90.00
_cell.angle_gamma   90.00
#
_symmetry.space_group_name_H-M   'P 1'
#
loop_
_entity.id
_entity.type
_entity.pdbx_description
1 polymer ?
#
loop_
_entity_poly.entity_id
_entity_poly.type
_entity_poly.pdbx_seq_one_letter_code
_entity_poly.pdbx_strand_id
1 'polypeptide(L)'
;MSTDVMQALGLRSGARVSATLDVQKARLRLGPVVAIMLWRYRSLPSSYIFGAATDMARTFVRLARGQGAIAYAFSPKDIHWDSKSVLGFVPAGKSWRKVNVPLPDVIYDRIQSRGIDASKRVQGTKRQLMDMDGLHYFNPCFLDKWETYEALVQDPIAK
;
A
#
# COMPACT_ATOMS: atom_id res chain seq x y z
N MET A 1 -25.52 10.16 -9.50
CA MET A 1 -25.41 8.75 -9.95
C MET A 1 -26.59 8.00 -9.37
N SER A 2 -27.31 7.18 -10.17
CA SER A 2 -28.45 6.42 -9.66
C SER A 2 -28.00 5.37 -8.64
N THR A 3 -28.84 5.08 -7.66
CA THR A 3 -28.63 4.07 -6.61
C THR A 3 -28.30 2.69 -7.19
N ASP A 4 -28.87 2.37 -8.36
CA ASP A 4 -28.71 1.08 -9.03
C ASP A 4 -27.27 0.82 -9.48
N VAL A 5 -26.58 1.85 -9.99
CA VAL A 5 -25.18 1.71 -10.44
C VAL A 5 -24.25 1.52 -9.25
N MET A 6 -24.48 2.24 -8.15
CA MET A 6 -23.68 2.06 -6.94
C MET A 6 -23.84 0.65 -6.35
N GLN A 7 -25.08 0.14 -6.33
CA GLN A 7 -25.36 -1.21 -5.84
C GLN A 7 -24.75 -2.28 -6.75
N ALA A 8 -24.84 -2.13 -8.07
CA ALA A 8 -24.22 -3.03 -9.04
C ALA A 8 -22.68 -3.04 -8.92
N LEU A 9 -22.06 -1.91 -8.59
CA LEU A 9 -20.62 -1.81 -8.34
C LEU A 9 -20.20 -2.19 -6.91
N GLY A 10 -21.14 -2.59 -6.05
CA GLY A 10 -20.87 -2.92 -4.64
C GLY A 10 -20.39 -1.73 -3.79
N LEU A 11 -20.62 -0.49 -4.26
CA LEU A 11 -20.22 0.73 -3.58
C LEU A 11 -21.23 1.07 -2.48
N ARG A 12 -20.75 1.16 -1.24
CA ARG A 12 -21.58 1.57 -0.10
C ARG A 12 -21.90 3.06 -0.17
N SER A 13 -23.04 3.46 0.40
CA SER A 13 -23.38 4.87 0.57
C SER A 13 -22.26 5.63 1.29
N GLY A 14 -21.87 6.79 0.74
CA GLY A 14 -20.76 7.61 1.22
C GLY A 14 -19.36 7.17 0.77
N ALA A 15 -19.21 6.13 -0.06
CA ALA A 15 -17.93 5.77 -0.63
C ALA A 15 -17.44 6.87 -1.59
N ARG A 16 -16.22 7.36 -1.36
CA ARG A 16 -15.50 8.25 -2.28
C ARG A 16 -14.45 7.42 -3.01
N VAL A 17 -14.67 7.18 -4.29
CA VAL A 17 -13.78 6.42 -5.16
C VAL A 17 -13.67 7.15 -6.49
N SER A 18 -12.45 7.34 -6.97
CA SER A 18 -12.19 7.87 -8.31
C SER A 18 -12.42 6.78 -9.35
N ALA A 19 -12.94 7.18 -10.52
CA ALA A 19 -13.24 6.27 -11.62
C ALA A 19 -12.74 6.86 -12.94
N THR A 20 -12.12 6.03 -13.76
CA THR A 20 -11.65 6.39 -15.11
C THR A 20 -12.36 5.48 -16.11
N LEU A 21 -12.96 6.08 -17.15
CA LEU A 21 -13.60 5.34 -18.23
C LEU A 21 -12.71 5.40 -19.48
N ASP A 22 -12.23 4.24 -19.91
CA ASP A 22 -11.64 4.05 -21.24
C ASP A 22 -12.79 3.74 -22.22
N VAL A 23 -13.21 4.76 -22.97
CA VAL A 23 -14.35 4.68 -23.90
C VAL A 23 -14.04 3.75 -25.08
N GLN A 24 -12.79 3.71 -25.54
CA GLN A 24 -12.39 2.88 -26.69
C GLN A 24 -12.41 1.40 -26.36
N LYS A 25 -12.01 1.03 -25.14
CA LYS A 25 -12.01 -0.36 -24.67
C LYS A 25 -13.25 -0.74 -23.86
N ALA A 26 -14.23 0.17 -23.75
CA ALA A 26 -15.41 0.03 -22.90
C ALA A 26 -15.08 -0.44 -21.47
N ARG A 27 -14.03 0.12 -20.87
CA ARG A 27 -13.49 -0.30 -19.57
C ARG A 27 -13.62 0.79 -18.53
N LEU A 28 -14.33 0.49 -17.44
CA LEU A 28 -14.38 1.31 -16.24
C LEU A 28 -13.32 0.83 -15.24
N ARG A 29 -12.42 1.72 -14.83
CA ARG A 29 -11.44 1.46 -13.77
C ARG A 29 -11.81 2.24 -12.52
N LEU A 30 -11.93 1.55 -11.39
CA LEU A 30 -12.09 2.17 -10.07
C LEU A 30 -10.73 2.21 -9.37
N GLY A 31 -10.34 3.37 -8.84
CA GLY A 31 -9.05 3.54 -8.19
C GLY A 31 -8.41 4.91 -8.44
N PRO A 32 -7.10 5.05 -8.16
CA PRO A 32 -6.14 3.97 -7.95
C PRO A 32 -6.31 3.22 -6.62
N VAL A 33 -5.82 1.99 -6.59
CA VAL A 33 -5.63 1.21 -5.36
C VAL A 33 -4.23 1.51 -4.81
N VAL A 34 -4.15 2.17 -3.66
CA VAL A 34 -2.87 2.64 -3.09
C VAL A 34 -2.67 1.99 -1.72
N ALA A 35 -1.53 1.37 -1.48
CA ALA A 35 -1.26 0.68 -0.24
C ALA A 35 0.06 1.09 0.41
N ILE A 36 0.09 1.09 1.75
CA ILE A 36 1.32 1.23 2.52
C ILE A 36 1.74 -0.14 3.08
N MET A 37 2.95 -0.57 2.74
CA MET A 37 3.50 -1.85 3.18
C MET A 37 4.37 -1.67 4.42
N LEU A 38 4.07 -2.43 5.47
CA LEU A 38 4.70 -2.30 6.79
C LEU A 38 4.94 -3.68 7.42
N TRP A 39 5.79 -3.75 8.43
CA TRP A 39 5.90 -4.97 9.22
C TRP A 39 4.80 -5.05 10.28
N ARG A 40 4.07 -6.17 10.30
CA ARG A 40 3.02 -6.43 11.29
C ARG A 40 3.52 -7.33 12.41
N TYR A 41 3.68 -6.76 13.61
CA TYR A 41 4.14 -7.45 14.81
C TYR A 41 3.01 -8.31 15.41
N ARG A 42 3.32 -9.54 15.83
CA ARG A 42 2.31 -10.47 16.39
C ARG A 42 2.00 -10.22 17.87
N SER A 43 2.98 -9.71 18.62
CA SER A 43 2.88 -9.47 20.07
C SER A 43 2.29 -8.12 20.45
N LEU A 44 1.99 -7.25 19.48
CA LEU A 44 1.46 -5.92 19.75
C LEU A 44 -0.09 -5.91 19.79
N PRO A 45 -0.69 -4.98 20.56
CA PRO A 45 -2.14 -4.80 20.59
C PRO A 45 -2.73 -4.55 19.20
N SER A 46 -4.00 -4.93 19.02
CA SER A 46 -4.71 -4.78 17.73
C SER A 46 -4.83 -3.35 17.23
N SER A 47 -4.72 -2.33 18.10
CA SER A 47 -4.68 -0.92 17.75
C SER A 47 -3.31 -0.47 17.20
N TYR A 48 -2.24 -1.19 17.53
CA TYR A 48 -0.83 -0.82 17.33
C TYR A 48 -0.01 -1.88 16.59
N ILE A 49 -0.67 -2.60 15.66
CA ILE A 49 -0.12 -3.78 14.97
C ILE A 49 1.12 -3.51 14.09
N PHE A 50 1.39 -2.24 13.73
CA PHE A 50 2.53 -1.84 12.91
C PHE A 50 3.63 -1.14 13.74
N GLY A 51 3.57 -1.21 15.06
CA GLY A 51 4.54 -0.56 15.94
C GLY A 51 4.54 0.96 15.76
N ALA A 52 5.73 1.59 15.81
CA ALA A 52 5.93 3.04 15.67
C ALA A 52 5.30 3.66 14.40
N ALA A 53 5.13 2.87 13.34
CA ALA A 53 4.54 3.34 12.09
C ALA A 53 3.00 3.32 12.08
N THR A 54 2.33 2.85 13.14
CA THR A 54 0.87 2.69 13.18
C THR A 54 0.13 3.99 12.88
N ASP A 55 0.50 5.10 13.52
CA ASP A 55 -0.23 6.37 13.34
C ASP A 55 0.05 7.01 11.98
N MET A 56 1.26 6.84 11.46
CA MET A 56 1.60 7.20 10.09
C MET A 56 0.75 6.41 9.09
N ALA A 57 0.65 5.09 9.26
CA ALA A 57 -0.16 4.22 8.40
C ALA A 57 -1.64 4.63 8.43
N ARG A 58 -2.16 4.95 9.62
CA ARG A 58 -3.54 5.43 9.81
C ARG A 58 -3.76 6.73 9.05
N THR A 59 -2.83 7.67 9.18
CA THR A 59 -2.87 8.98 8.52
C THR A 59 -2.80 8.82 7.01
N PHE A 60 -1.85 8.02 6.51
CA PHE A 60 -1.70 7.71 5.08
C PHE A 60 -3.00 7.18 4.48
N VAL A 61 -3.56 6.12 5.07
CA VAL A 61 -4.78 5.50 4.54
C VAL A 61 -5.96 6.47 4.60
N ARG A 62 -6.10 7.26 5.67
CA ARG A 62 -7.18 8.25 5.78
C ARG A 62 -7.06 9.34 4.71
N LEU A 63 -5.87 9.89 4.51
CA LEU A 63 -5.63 10.94 3.53
C LEU A 63 -5.85 10.43 2.10
N ALA A 64 -5.28 9.28 1.75
CA ALA A 64 -5.46 8.68 0.43
C ALA A 64 -6.93 8.40 0.11
N ARG A 65 -7.70 7.87 1.08
CA ARG A 65 -9.16 7.70 0.92
C ARG A 65 -9.91 9.02 0.81
N GLY A 66 -9.45 10.06 1.51
CA GLY A 66 -9.99 11.41 1.38
C GLY A 66 -9.83 11.99 -0.03
N GLN A 67 -8.79 11.55 -0.76
CA GLN A 67 -8.51 11.89 -2.16
C GLN A 67 -9.18 10.95 -3.17
N GLY A 68 -10.11 10.09 -2.73
CA GLY A 68 -10.83 9.16 -3.61
C GLY A 68 -10.05 7.89 -3.99
N ALA A 69 -8.89 7.63 -3.40
CA ALA A 69 -8.17 6.38 -3.62
C ALA A 69 -8.76 5.23 -2.78
N ILE A 70 -8.69 4.02 -3.30
CA ILE A 70 -8.92 2.81 -2.51
C ILE A 70 -7.62 2.55 -1.75
N ALA A 71 -7.59 2.84 -0.45
CA ALA A 71 -6.37 2.68 0.34
C ALA A 71 -6.48 1.79 1.58
N TYR A 72 -5.38 1.10 1.87
CA TYR A 72 -5.21 0.19 3.01
C TYR A 72 -3.73 0.02 3.39
N ALA A 73 -3.47 -0.43 4.61
CA ALA A 73 -2.15 -0.89 5.05
C ALA A 73 -2.07 -2.41 4.98
N PHE A 74 -0.89 -2.99 4.77
CA PHE A 74 -0.70 -4.44 4.79
C PHE A 74 0.76 -4.80 5.14
N SER A 75 1.01 -6.08 5.40
CA SER A 75 2.34 -6.65 5.58
C SER A 75 2.64 -7.70 4.50
N PRO A 76 3.91 -8.01 4.18
CA PRO A 76 4.24 -9.04 3.19
C PRO A 76 3.52 -10.39 3.37
N LYS A 77 3.31 -10.80 4.62
CA LYS A 77 2.58 -12.04 4.96
C LYS A 77 1.07 -11.99 4.73
N ASP A 78 0.53 -10.81 4.44
CA ASP A 78 -0.91 -10.58 4.27
C ASP A 78 -1.34 -10.69 2.79
N ILE A 79 -0.39 -10.92 1.87
CA ILE A 79 -0.67 -11.19 0.45
C ILE A 79 -1.02 -12.67 0.26
N HIS A 80 -2.11 -12.92 -0.45
CA HIS A 80 -2.51 -14.22 -0.96
C HIS A 80 -2.25 -14.25 -2.47
N TRP A 81 -1.10 -14.81 -2.85
CA TRP A 81 -0.62 -14.79 -4.24
C TRP A 81 -1.54 -15.54 -5.20
N ASP A 82 -2.07 -16.69 -4.78
CA ASP A 82 -2.94 -17.52 -5.61
C ASP A 82 -4.25 -16.82 -5.99
N SER A 83 -4.85 -16.08 -5.05
CA SER A 83 -6.09 -15.33 -5.26
C SER A 83 -5.87 -13.89 -5.70
N LYS A 84 -4.62 -13.45 -5.89
CA LYS A 84 -4.23 -12.06 -6.18
C LYS A 84 -4.94 -11.04 -5.25
N SER A 85 -5.04 -11.39 -3.97
CA SER A 85 -5.73 -10.56 -2.97
C SER A 85 -4.86 -10.30 -1.76
N VAL A 86 -5.21 -9.27 -1.00
CA VAL A 86 -4.49 -8.84 0.19
C VAL A 86 -5.47 -8.73 1.35
N LEU A 87 -5.06 -9.25 2.51
CA LEU A 87 -5.70 -8.90 3.78
C LEU A 87 -5.25 -7.49 4.18
N GLY A 88 -5.99 -6.49 3.73
CA GLY A 88 -5.75 -5.08 4.02
C GLY A 88 -6.30 -4.64 5.38
N PHE A 89 -5.73 -3.57 5.91
CA PHE A 89 -6.12 -2.94 7.16
C PHE A 89 -6.52 -1.49 6.91
N VAL A 90 -7.75 -1.13 7.25
CA VAL A 90 -8.30 0.22 7.13
C VAL A 90 -8.60 0.78 8.54
N PRO A 91 -8.31 2.05 8.83
CA PRO A 91 -8.64 2.67 10.11
C PRO A 91 -10.13 2.55 10.47
N ALA A 92 -10.40 2.17 11.72
CA ALA A 92 -11.74 2.16 12.32
C ALA A 92 -11.66 2.69 13.76
N GLY A 93 -11.80 4.01 13.92
CA GLY A 93 -11.52 4.67 15.21
C GLY A 93 -10.05 4.44 15.63
N LYS A 94 -9.84 3.87 16.82
CA LYS A 94 -8.51 3.46 17.32
C LYS A 94 -8.07 2.06 16.86
N SER A 95 -8.97 1.27 16.27
CA SER A 95 -8.67 -0.08 15.80
C SER A 95 -8.45 -0.11 14.29
N TRP A 96 -8.23 -1.32 13.77
CA TRP A 96 -8.09 -1.61 12.36
C TRP A 96 -9.18 -2.57 11.93
N ARG A 97 -9.90 -2.22 10.86
CA ARG A 97 -10.83 -3.12 10.20
C ARG A 97 -10.09 -3.89 9.10
N LYS A 98 -10.16 -5.22 9.18
CA LYS A 98 -9.63 -6.12 8.16
C LYS A 98 -10.56 -6.12 6.95
N VAL A 99 -9.98 -6.09 5.75
CA VAL A 99 -10.69 -6.14 4.48
C VAL A 99 -9.94 -7.05 3.51
N ASN A 100 -10.66 -7.83 2.71
CA ASN A 100 -10.06 -8.49 1.56
C ASN A 100 -10.14 -7.53 0.37
N VAL A 101 -9.00 -7.23 -0.24
CA VAL A 101 -8.85 -6.19 -1.28
C VAL A 101 -7.96 -6.72 -2.41
N PRO A 102 -8.06 -6.18 -3.63
CA PRO A 102 -7.14 -6.56 -4.70
C PRO A 102 -5.71 -6.11 -4.39
N LEU A 103 -4.74 -6.68 -5.11
CA LEU A 103 -3.38 -6.14 -5.15
C LEU A 103 -3.41 -4.65 -5.53
N PRO A 104 -2.51 -3.83 -4.95
CA PRO A 104 -2.52 -2.40 -5.17
C PRO A 104 -1.89 -2.03 -6.53
N ASP A 105 -2.33 -0.90 -7.08
CA ASP A 105 -1.70 -0.26 -8.23
C ASP A 105 -0.41 0.46 -7.81
N VAL A 106 -0.37 0.96 -6.58
CA VAL A 106 0.75 1.73 -6.03
C VAL A 106 1.08 1.26 -4.62
N ILE A 107 2.34 0.96 -4.36
CA ILE A 107 2.85 0.55 -3.04
C ILE A 107 3.81 1.61 -2.52
N TYR A 108 3.54 2.10 -1.32
CA TYR A 108 4.53 2.80 -0.51
C TYR A 108 5.18 1.82 0.47
N ASP A 109 6.41 1.43 0.21
CA ASP A 109 7.17 0.57 1.09
C ASP A 109 7.74 1.34 2.29
N ARG A 110 7.34 0.91 3.49
CA ARG A 110 7.78 1.48 4.76
C ARG A 110 8.34 0.46 5.74
N ILE A 111 8.93 -0.61 5.23
CA ILE A 111 9.75 -1.51 6.04
C ILE A 111 11.10 -0.83 6.34
N GLN A 112 11.20 -0.17 7.49
CA GLN A 112 12.40 0.60 7.86
C GLN A 112 13.45 -0.18 8.66
N SER A 113 13.09 -1.31 9.26
CA SER A 113 14.06 -2.12 10.00
C SER A 113 14.94 -2.87 9.02
N ARG A 114 16.25 -2.58 9.00
CA ARG A 114 17.24 -3.26 8.15
C ARG A 114 17.17 -4.78 8.27
N GLY A 115 17.04 -5.31 9.48
CA GLY A 115 16.95 -6.76 9.72
C GLY A 115 15.67 -7.39 9.16
N ILE A 116 14.54 -6.67 9.24
CA ILE A 116 13.28 -7.13 8.63
C ILE A 116 13.37 -7.04 7.11
N ASP A 117 13.91 -5.94 6.60
CA ASP A 117 14.06 -5.68 5.18
C ASP A 117 14.92 -6.74 4.49
N ALA A 118 16.07 -7.09 5.10
CA ALA A 118 16.98 -8.13 4.62
C ALA A 118 16.40 -9.56 4.69
N SER A 119 15.23 -9.75 5.32
CA SER A 119 14.65 -11.09 5.43
C SER A 119 14.23 -11.64 4.06
N LYS A 120 14.43 -12.94 3.85
CA LYS A 120 14.05 -13.63 2.60
C LYS A 120 12.58 -13.39 2.20
N ARG A 121 11.68 -13.33 3.18
CA ARG A 121 10.25 -13.07 2.94
C ARG A 121 10.03 -11.68 2.36
N VAL A 122 10.65 -10.67 2.95
CA VAL A 122 10.49 -9.29 2.48
C VAL A 122 11.10 -9.15 1.09
N GLN A 123 12.35 -9.55 0.91
CA GLN A 123 13.04 -9.47 -0.39
C GLN A 123 12.31 -10.24 -1.51
N GLY A 124 11.80 -11.44 -1.22
CA GLY A 124 10.98 -12.21 -2.17
C GLY A 124 9.68 -11.49 -2.53
N THR A 125 8.98 -10.95 -1.54
CA THR A 125 7.74 -10.18 -1.76
C THR A 125 8.01 -8.92 -2.58
N LYS A 126 9.07 -8.17 -2.24
CA LYS A 126 9.48 -6.97 -2.98
C LYS A 126 9.72 -7.28 -4.45
N ARG A 127 10.51 -8.32 -4.74
CA ARG A 127 10.80 -8.76 -6.11
C ARG A 127 9.53 -9.09 -6.88
N GLN A 128 8.68 -9.95 -6.31
CA GLN A 128 7.41 -10.33 -6.94
C GLN A 128 6.50 -9.13 -7.22
N LEU A 129 6.43 -8.16 -6.31
CA LEU A 129 5.63 -6.94 -6.51
C LEU A 129 6.23 -6.03 -7.59
N MET A 130 7.55 -5.85 -7.59
CA MET A 130 8.24 -5.00 -8.59
C MET A 130 8.21 -5.59 -10.00
N ASP A 131 8.12 -6.92 -10.13
CA ASP A 131 7.99 -7.62 -11.41
C ASP A 131 6.56 -7.55 -12.00
N MET A 132 5.58 -7.00 -11.28
CA MET A 132 4.20 -6.91 -11.75
C MET A 132 3.97 -5.74 -12.70
N ASP A 133 3.49 -6.05 -13.90
CA ASP A 133 3.09 -5.03 -14.88
C ASP A 133 2.04 -4.06 -14.33
N GLY A 134 2.33 -2.76 -14.46
CA GLY A 134 1.44 -1.68 -14.04
C GLY A 134 1.41 -1.41 -12.54
N LEU A 135 2.17 -2.14 -11.72
CA LEU A 135 2.37 -1.84 -10.31
C LEU A 135 3.49 -0.81 -10.13
N HIS A 136 3.20 0.29 -9.44
CA HIS A 136 4.20 1.28 -9.09
C HIS A 136 4.71 1.04 -7.67
N TYR A 137 5.99 0.67 -7.55
CA TYR A 137 6.63 0.40 -6.27
C TYR A 137 7.48 1.61 -5.83
N PHE A 138 7.11 2.24 -4.73
CA PHE A 138 7.79 3.43 -4.20
C PHE A 138 8.55 3.10 -2.92
N ASN A 139 9.77 3.65 -2.80
CA ASN A 139 10.72 3.49 -1.69
C ASN A 139 11.27 2.04 -1.51
N PRO A 140 11.85 1.41 -2.55
CA PRO A 140 12.23 0.00 -2.55
C PRO A 140 13.39 -0.37 -1.62
N CYS A 141 14.24 0.58 -1.26
CA CYS A 141 15.46 0.33 -0.50
C CYS A 141 15.52 1.14 0.79
N PHE A 142 16.28 0.60 1.74
CA PHE A 142 16.77 1.36 2.87
C PHE A 142 17.98 2.18 2.41
N LEU A 143 18.00 3.49 2.67
CA LEU A 143 19.17 4.32 2.35
C LEU A 143 20.32 3.99 3.32
N ASP A 144 21.38 3.36 2.83
CA ASP A 144 22.61 3.22 3.61
C ASP A 144 23.38 4.54 3.63
N LYS A 145 23.84 4.98 4.81
CA LYS A 145 24.50 6.28 4.98
C LYS A 145 25.83 6.35 4.23
N TRP A 146 26.59 5.24 4.20
CA TRP A 146 27.88 5.18 3.53
C TRP A 146 27.67 5.20 2.02
N GLU A 147 26.77 4.35 1.49
CA GLU A 147 26.42 4.36 0.07
C GLU A 147 25.86 5.72 -0.37
N THR A 148 25.03 6.35 0.47
CA THR A 148 24.50 7.70 0.20
C THR A 148 25.62 8.73 0.18
N TYR A 149 26.56 8.68 1.13
CA TYR A 149 27.72 9.57 1.15
C TYR A 149 28.60 9.38 -0.10
N GLU A 150 28.92 8.15 -0.46
CA GLU A 150 29.70 7.82 -1.65
C GLU A 150 29.02 8.33 -2.92
N ALA A 151 27.70 8.12 -3.04
CA ALA A 151 26.91 8.62 -4.15
C ALA A 151 26.92 10.15 -4.22
N LEU A 152 26.75 10.84 -3.08
CA LEU A 152 26.75 12.30 -3.01
C LEU A 152 28.12 12.91 -3.33
N VAL A 153 29.22 12.30 -2.85
CA VAL A 153 30.58 12.79 -3.16
C VAL A 153 30.92 12.67 -4.64
N GLN A 154 30.27 11.75 -5.35
CA GLN A 154 30.43 11.58 -6.80
C GLN A 154 29.50 12.50 -7.62
N ASP A 155 28.49 13.10 -6.99
CA ASP A 155 27.55 14.00 -7.65
C ASP A 155 28.17 15.40 -7.88
N PRO A 156 28.28 15.87 -9.14
CA PRO A 156 28.86 17.18 -9.45
C PRO A 156 28.06 18.37 -8.90
N ILE A 157 26.76 18.20 -8.63
CA ILE A 157 25.85 19.25 -8.13
C ILE A 157 25.87 19.30 -6.59
N ALA A 158 26.15 18.17 -5.93
CA ALA A 158 26.20 18.09 -4.47
C ALA A 158 27.50 18.64 -3.86
N LYS A 159 28.45 19.09 -4.69
CA LYS A 159 29.70 19.73 -4.26
C LYS A 159 29.60 21.25 -4.17
#